data_AF-A0ABD5M9N7-F1
#
_entry.id   AF-A0ABD5M9N7-F1
#
_cell.length_a   1.000
_cell.length_b   1.000
_cell.length_c   1.000
_cell.angle_alpha   90.00
_cell.angle_beta   90.00
_cell.angle_gamma   90.00
#
_symmetry.space_group_name_H-M   'P 1'
#
loop_
_entity.id
_entity.type
_entity.pdbx_description
1 polymer ?
#
loop_
_entity_poly.entity_id
_entity_poly.type
_entity_poly.pdbx_seq_one_letter_code
_entity_poly.pdbx_strand_id
1 'polypeptide(L)'
;MSSHDTDSDAAPTDAPDAADVLVVGGGVAGLTAATFTARAGLDTLVVDAPESILARNAHLENVPGFPGGVDPRRFLDLLREQADESGARRRSGRVADVVASGDGFEVRVEAGDAPAGDGDADADAPAEWSTRADAVIAASWSDVSYLDGLGVEIRDAGSKRYVDVDDLGRTAVEGVYAAGRITEKYHQAVVAAGHGAEVGLTVVHDSETPYYNDWVTPEGYFTDRGREVPPGCEEIDADERERRRAAARDGMRRAFEDPHPEPQRTHPSLVEDDLGRLDE
;
A
#
# COMPACT_ATOMS: atom_id res chain seq x y z
N MET A 1 -9.53 -3.39 57.46
CA MET A 1 -9.93 -2.02 57.04
C MET A 1 -8.65 -1.30 56.67
N SER A 2 -8.31 -0.97 55.44
CA SER A 2 -8.92 -1.17 54.13
C SER A 2 -7.75 -1.29 53.15
N SER A 3 -7.87 -2.19 52.19
CA SER A 3 -6.95 -2.33 51.05
C SER A 3 -6.91 -1.01 50.27
N HIS A 4 -5.71 -0.53 49.95
CA HIS A 4 -5.51 0.41 48.84
C HIS A 4 -5.37 -0.45 47.59
N ASP A 5 -6.45 -0.51 46.81
CA ASP A 5 -6.36 -0.87 45.40
C ASP A 5 -5.55 0.22 44.71
N THR A 6 -4.40 -0.18 44.15
CA THR A 6 -3.63 0.70 43.27
C THR A 6 -4.08 0.34 41.88
N ASP A 7 -5.02 1.12 41.36
CA ASP A 7 -5.41 1.10 39.95
C ASP A 7 -4.16 1.41 39.12
N SER A 8 -3.74 0.42 38.34
CA SER A 8 -2.65 0.54 37.39
C SER A 8 -3.16 1.28 36.17
N ASP A 9 -3.18 2.60 36.25
CA ASP A 9 -3.38 3.49 35.09
C ASP A 9 -2.10 3.46 34.24
N ALA A 10 -1.94 2.40 33.45
CA ALA A 10 -0.91 2.32 32.43
C ALA A 10 -1.38 3.17 31.25
N ALA A 11 -0.76 4.33 31.08
CA ALA A 11 -0.89 5.15 29.89
C ALA A 11 -0.69 4.28 28.63
N PRO A 12 -1.44 4.52 27.53
CA PRO A 12 -1.27 3.75 26.31
C PRO A 12 0.16 3.96 25.81
N THR A 13 0.93 2.88 25.75
CA THR A 13 2.27 2.88 25.20
C THR A 13 2.13 3.22 23.72
N ASP A 14 2.56 4.43 23.36
CA ASP A 14 2.72 4.89 21.98
C ASP A 14 3.80 4.01 21.34
N ALA A 15 3.37 2.86 20.81
CA ALA A 15 4.25 1.96 20.07
C ALA A 15 4.56 2.68 18.75
N PRO A 16 5.84 2.97 18.45
CA PRO A 16 6.25 3.83 17.33
C PRO A 16 5.84 3.32 15.92
N ASP A 17 5.13 2.20 15.86
CA ASP A 17 4.68 1.55 14.63
C ASP A 17 3.16 1.38 14.51
N ALA A 18 2.37 1.81 15.49
CA ALA A 18 0.91 1.80 15.37
C ALA A 18 0.46 2.57 14.11
N ALA A 19 -0.63 2.14 13.50
CA ALA A 19 -1.16 2.75 12.28
C ALA A 19 -2.69 2.72 12.28
N ASP A 20 -3.33 3.73 11.70
CA ASP A 20 -4.77 3.67 11.42
C ASP A 20 -5.05 2.55 10.40
N VAL A 21 -4.16 2.39 9.40
CA VAL A 21 -4.28 1.39 8.34
C VAL A 21 -2.97 0.66 8.11
N LEU A 22 -3.00 -0.67 8.27
CA LEU A 22 -1.94 -1.55 7.80
C LEU A 22 -2.28 -2.10 6.40
N VAL A 23 -1.40 -1.91 5.43
CA VAL A 23 -1.46 -2.55 4.12
C VAL A 23 -0.44 -3.67 4.05
N VAL A 24 -0.92 -4.91 3.86
CA VAL A 24 -0.08 -6.09 3.74
C VAL A 24 0.22 -6.37 2.28
N GLY A 25 1.42 -6.03 1.83
CA GLY A 25 1.91 -6.22 0.46
C GLY A 25 2.09 -4.92 -0.34
N GLY A 26 3.31 -4.68 -0.81
CA GLY A 26 3.75 -3.51 -1.60
C GLY A 26 3.66 -3.73 -3.11
N GLY A 27 2.68 -4.52 -3.55
CA GLY A 27 2.33 -4.65 -4.96
C GLY A 27 1.47 -3.48 -5.44
N VAL A 28 1.01 -3.53 -6.69
CA VAL A 28 0.20 -2.44 -7.29
C VAL A 28 -1.05 -2.11 -6.48
N ALA A 29 -1.80 -3.13 -6.06
CA ALA A 29 -3.03 -2.91 -5.29
C ALA A 29 -2.75 -2.27 -3.94
N GLY A 30 -1.76 -2.78 -3.20
CA GLY A 30 -1.40 -2.27 -1.87
C GLY A 30 -0.83 -0.86 -1.92
N LEU A 31 0.13 -0.57 -2.82
CA LEU A 31 0.68 0.78 -2.97
C LEU A 31 -0.38 1.79 -3.42
N THR A 32 -1.34 1.37 -4.26
CA THR A 32 -2.45 2.24 -4.63
C THR A 32 -3.38 2.46 -3.42
N ALA A 33 -3.78 1.42 -2.70
CA ALA A 33 -4.61 1.58 -1.50
C ALA A 33 -3.93 2.51 -0.48
N ALA A 34 -2.63 2.32 -0.25
CA ALA A 34 -1.83 3.13 0.66
C ALA A 34 -1.76 4.60 0.24
N THR A 35 -1.61 4.87 -1.06
CA THR A 35 -1.70 6.24 -1.60
C THR A 35 -3.04 6.87 -1.21
N PHE A 36 -4.14 6.14 -1.36
CA PHE A 36 -5.47 6.68 -1.12
C PHE A 36 -5.75 6.94 0.36
N THR A 37 -5.35 6.03 1.26
CA THR A 37 -5.55 6.17 2.70
C THR A 37 -4.63 7.25 3.29
N ALA A 38 -3.35 7.27 2.89
CA ALA A 38 -2.39 8.27 3.38
C ALA A 38 -2.78 9.69 2.95
N ARG A 39 -3.26 9.87 1.72
CA ARG A 39 -3.78 11.17 1.24
C ARG A 39 -5.03 11.65 1.99
N ALA A 40 -5.80 10.73 2.59
CA ALA A 40 -6.91 11.11 3.48
C ALA A 40 -6.42 11.58 4.86
N GLY A 41 -5.13 11.44 5.16
CA GLY A 41 -4.54 11.78 6.45
C GLY A 41 -4.54 10.62 7.46
N LEU A 42 -4.87 9.40 7.04
CA LEU A 42 -4.74 8.20 7.87
C LEU A 42 -3.27 7.81 7.96
N ASP A 43 -2.78 7.53 9.18
CA ASP A 43 -1.46 6.94 9.38
C ASP A 43 -1.45 5.54 8.74
N THR A 44 -0.80 5.45 7.59
CA THR A 44 -0.81 4.27 6.74
C THR A 44 0.57 3.63 6.75
N LEU A 45 0.64 2.37 7.18
CA LEU A 45 1.85 1.55 7.14
C LEU A 45 1.71 0.46 6.07
N VAL A 46 2.65 0.41 5.13
CA VAL A 46 2.79 -0.71 4.19
C VAL A 46 3.89 -1.64 4.69
N VAL A 47 3.56 -2.91 4.91
CA VAL A 47 4.53 -3.97 5.17
C VAL A 47 4.65 -4.82 3.91
N ASP A 48 5.85 -4.86 3.33
CA ASP A 48 6.12 -5.60 2.10
C ASP A 48 7.40 -6.41 2.20
N ALA A 49 7.37 -7.64 1.70
CA ALA A 49 8.57 -8.37 1.32
C ALA A 49 8.71 -8.18 -0.20
N PRO A 50 9.74 -7.45 -0.68
CA PRO A 50 9.81 -6.98 -2.06
C PRO A 50 9.98 -8.13 -3.08
N GLU A 51 8.86 -8.76 -3.41
CA GLU A 51 8.77 -9.88 -4.36
C GLU A 51 7.57 -9.74 -5.32
N SER A 52 7.13 -8.50 -5.58
CA SER A 52 6.02 -8.25 -6.50
C SER A 52 6.21 -9.02 -7.80
N ILE A 53 5.26 -9.91 -8.11
CA ILE A 53 5.28 -10.73 -9.33
C ILE A 53 5.37 -9.84 -10.57
N LEU A 54 4.88 -8.60 -10.48
CA LEU A 54 4.94 -7.64 -11.56
C LEU A 54 6.38 -7.34 -12.00
N ALA A 55 7.32 -7.22 -11.06
CA ALA A 55 8.73 -6.94 -11.32
C ALA A 55 9.42 -8.03 -12.17
N ARG A 56 8.83 -9.23 -12.25
CA ARG A 56 9.36 -10.37 -13.02
C ARG A 56 8.99 -10.32 -14.51
N ASN A 57 8.10 -9.40 -14.91
CA ASN A 57 7.68 -9.26 -16.31
C ASN A 57 8.67 -8.38 -17.09
N ALA A 58 8.72 -8.54 -18.41
CA ALA A 58 9.65 -7.78 -19.24
C ALA A 58 9.15 -6.36 -19.56
N HIS A 59 7.83 -6.18 -19.77
CA HIS A 59 7.24 -4.90 -20.17
C HIS A 59 5.74 -4.85 -19.87
N LEU A 60 5.21 -3.68 -19.49
CA LEU A 60 3.76 -3.46 -19.38
C LEU A 60 3.26 -2.66 -20.57
N GLU A 61 2.36 -3.24 -21.36
CA GLU A 61 1.90 -2.64 -22.62
C GLU A 61 0.57 -1.91 -22.52
N ASN A 62 -0.23 -2.18 -21.48
CA ASN A 62 -1.63 -1.77 -21.40
C ASN A 62 -1.98 -1.00 -20.11
N VAL A 63 -1.03 -0.26 -19.56
CA VAL A 63 -1.27 0.68 -18.45
C VAL A 63 -1.60 2.06 -19.03
N PRO A 64 -2.82 2.61 -18.81
CA PRO A 64 -3.17 3.94 -19.28
C PRO A 64 -2.18 5.01 -18.79
N GLY A 65 -1.87 5.98 -19.65
CA GLY A 65 -0.84 6.99 -19.38
C GLY A 65 0.56 6.62 -19.90
N PHE A 66 0.81 5.35 -20.23
CA PHE A 66 2.07 4.89 -20.82
C PHE A 66 1.86 4.38 -22.26
N PRO A 67 1.76 5.27 -23.27
CA PRO A 67 1.45 4.88 -24.64
C PRO A 67 2.51 3.99 -25.31
N GLY A 68 3.76 4.03 -24.84
CA GLY A 68 4.84 3.12 -25.25
C GLY A 68 5.01 1.90 -24.34
N GLY A 69 4.12 1.75 -23.35
CA GLY A 69 4.30 0.87 -22.21
C GLY A 69 5.35 1.38 -21.22
N VAL A 70 5.62 0.57 -20.19
CA VAL A 70 6.53 0.93 -19.09
C VAL A 70 7.24 -0.30 -18.53
N ASP A 71 8.48 -0.12 -18.11
CA ASP A 71 9.22 -1.13 -17.35
C ASP A 71 8.47 -1.43 -16.03
N PRO A 72 8.15 -2.70 -15.73
CA PRO A 72 7.33 -3.03 -14.57
C PRO A 72 7.96 -2.65 -13.23
N ARG A 73 9.30 -2.63 -13.12
CA ARG A 73 10.02 -2.25 -11.89
C ARG A 73 9.99 -0.74 -11.72
N ARG A 74 10.26 0.00 -12.80
CA ARG A 74 10.10 1.46 -12.80
C ARG A 74 8.67 1.88 -12.44
N PHE A 75 7.68 1.15 -12.93
CA PHE A 75 6.29 1.39 -12.56
C PHE A 75 6.04 1.18 -11.06
N LEU A 76 6.59 0.12 -10.45
CA LEU A 76 6.51 -0.09 -9.00
C LEU A 76 7.24 1.00 -8.21
N ASP A 77 8.40 1.45 -8.65
CA ASP A 77 9.13 2.56 -7.99
C ASP A 77 8.32 3.85 -7.99
N LEU A 78 7.66 4.16 -9.10
CA LEU A 78 6.78 5.32 -9.20
C LEU A 78 5.57 5.20 -8.27
N LEU A 79 5.00 4.00 -8.11
CA LEU A 79 3.92 3.76 -7.15
C LEU A 79 4.40 3.88 -5.69
N ARG A 80 5.62 3.44 -5.42
CA ARG A 80 6.28 3.61 -4.11
C ARG A 80 6.48 5.09 -3.80
N GLU A 81 7.12 5.83 -4.72
CA GLU A 81 7.33 7.28 -4.57
C GLU A 81 5.99 8.00 -4.38
N GLN A 82 4.95 7.63 -5.13
CA GLN A 82 3.62 8.22 -4.97
C GLN A 82 3.01 7.93 -3.58
N ALA A 83 3.18 6.73 -3.04
CA ALA A 83 2.73 6.39 -1.69
C ALA A 83 3.52 7.17 -0.62
N ASP A 84 4.84 7.31 -0.77
CA ASP A 84 5.69 8.07 0.16
C ASP A 84 5.34 9.56 0.18
N GLU A 85 5.23 10.17 -1.00
CA GLU A 85 4.86 11.59 -1.15
C GLU A 85 3.43 11.86 -0.65
N SER A 86 2.60 10.81 -0.56
CA SER A 86 1.27 10.87 0.04
C SER A 86 1.27 10.71 1.56
N GLY A 87 2.41 10.38 2.16
CA GLY A 87 2.59 10.20 3.61
C GLY A 87 2.54 8.76 4.11
N ALA A 88 2.47 7.76 3.23
CA ALA A 88 2.51 6.36 3.65
C ALA A 88 3.91 6.01 4.18
N ARG A 89 3.97 5.31 5.30
CA ARG A 89 5.19 4.68 5.80
C ARG A 89 5.35 3.32 5.16
N ARG A 90 6.57 2.91 4.85
CA ARG A 90 6.86 1.55 4.38
C ARG A 90 7.92 0.88 5.23
N ARG A 91 7.73 -0.42 5.49
CA ARG A 91 8.73 -1.27 6.14
C ARG A 91 8.87 -2.60 5.42
N SER A 92 10.12 -3.08 5.31
CA SER A 92 10.39 -4.41 4.81
C SER A 92 9.97 -5.45 5.86
N GLY A 93 9.23 -6.47 5.43
CA GLY A 93 8.79 -7.53 6.33
C GLY A 93 7.75 -8.45 5.73
N ARG A 94 7.63 -9.62 6.33
CA ARG A 94 6.52 -10.56 6.07
C ARG A 94 5.58 -10.53 7.26
N VAL A 95 4.34 -10.12 7.02
CA VAL A 95 3.29 -10.27 8.03
C VAL A 95 3.04 -11.75 8.24
N ALA A 96 3.31 -12.23 9.45
CA ALA A 96 3.19 -13.63 9.83
C ALA A 96 1.81 -13.96 10.39
N ASP A 97 1.17 -12.99 11.06
CA ASP A 97 -0.10 -13.21 11.75
C ASP A 97 -0.79 -11.89 12.09
N VAL A 98 -2.12 -11.90 12.05
CA VAL A 98 -3.00 -10.80 12.40
C VAL A 98 -4.08 -11.34 13.32
N VAL A 99 -4.15 -10.81 14.54
CA VAL A 99 -5.13 -11.22 15.55
C VAL A 99 -5.95 -10.03 16.02
N ALA A 100 -7.24 -10.23 16.24
CA ALA A 100 -8.11 -9.20 16.80
C ALA A 100 -7.67 -8.84 18.23
N SER A 101 -7.56 -7.55 18.53
CA SER A 101 -7.15 -7.02 19.84
C SER A 101 -7.90 -5.71 20.18
N GLY A 102 -8.95 -5.83 21.00
CA GLY A 102 -9.84 -4.70 21.31
C GLY A 102 -10.57 -4.23 20.06
N ASP A 103 -10.48 -2.92 19.77
CA ASP A 103 -11.10 -2.28 18.60
C ASP A 103 -10.20 -2.27 17.34
N GLY A 104 -9.13 -3.10 17.32
CA GLY A 104 -8.21 -3.19 16.20
C GLY A 104 -7.49 -4.53 16.15
N PHE A 105 -6.26 -4.53 15.66
CA PHE A 105 -5.49 -5.74 15.36
C PHE A 105 -4.07 -5.66 15.91
N GLU A 106 -3.60 -6.75 16.51
CA GLU A 106 -2.18 -6.98 16.76
C GLU A 106 -1.58 -7.76 15.58
N VAL A 107 -0.44 -7.30 15.10
CA VAL A 107 0.19 -7.77 13.88
C VAL A 107 1.61 -8.18 14.21
N ARG A 108 1.98 -9.40 13.81
CA ARG A 108 3.35 -9.91 13.92
C ARG A 108 4.03 -9.88 12.56
N VAL A 109 5.24 -9.36 12.53
CA VAL A 109 6.02 -9.19 11.31
C VAL A 109 7.40 -9.82 11.48
N GLU A 110 7.71 -10.76 10.60
CA GLU A 110 9.07 -11.27 10.42
C GLU A 110 9.86 -10.27 9.60
N ALA A 111 11.05 -9.88 10.07
CA ALA A 111 11.89 -8.93 9.37
C ALA A 111 12.30 -9.48 8.00
N GLY A 112 12.11 -8.67 6.95
CA GLY A 112 12.53 -8.99 5.60
C GLY A 112 13.96 -8.50 5.36
N ASP A 113 14.66 -9.10 4.40
CA ASP A 113 15.86 -8.48 3.85
C ASP A 113 15.47 -7.11 3.27
N ALA A 114 16.13 -6.03 3.72
CA ALA A 114 15.89 -4.71 3.15
C ALA A 114 16.27 -4.74 1.65
N PRO A 115 15.41 -4.24 0.74
CA PRO A 115 15.82 -4.08 -0.65
C PRO A 115 17.02 -3.13 -0.72
N ALA A 116 17.95 -3.42 -1.63
CA ALA A 116 19.13 -2.60 -1.83
C ALA A 116 18.72 -1.23 -2.40
N GLY A 117 18.52 -0.22 -1.54
CA GLY A 117 18.24 1.15 -1.97
C GLY A 117 17.27 1.94 -1.09
N ASP A 118 16.49 1.28 -0.24
CA ASP A 118 15.63 2.00 0.71
C ASP A 118 16.44 2.35 1.97
N GLY A 119 16.51 3.66 2.27
CA GLY A 119 17.27 4.21 3.38
C GLY A 119 16.83 3.66 4.74
N ASP A 120 17.82 3.52 5.64
CA ASP A 120 17.72 2.98 7.00
C ASP A 120 17.24 1.53 7.08
N ALA A 121 18.00 0.61 6.46
CA ALA A 121 18.12 -0.72 7.02
C ALA A 121 18.78 -0.60 8.41
N ASP A 122 17.96 -0.52 9.46
CA ASP A 122 18.45 -0.61 10.84
C ASP A 122 19.05 -2.01 11.03
N ALA A 123 20.38 -2.08 11.01
CA ALA A 123 21.12 -3.33 11.16
C ALA A 123 20.90 -3.99 12.53
N ASP A 124 20.37 -3.23 13.51
CA ASP A 124 20.00 -3.70 14.84
C ASP A 124 18.49 -4.00 14.99
N ALA A 125 17.71 -3.92 13.89
CA ALA A 125 16.29 -4.24 13.92
C ALA A 125 16.07 -5.70 14.39
N PRO A 126 15.10 -5.95 15.28
CA PRO A 126 14.82 -7.29 15.73
C PRO A 126 14.32 -8.16 14.57
N ALA A 127 14.70 -9.44 14.58
CA ALA A 127 14.31 -10.42 13.56
C ALA A 127 12.79 -10.61 13.43
N GLU A 128 12.05 -10.24 14.48
CA GLU A 128 10.60 -10.18 14.50
C GLU A 128 10.20 -8.93 15.30
N TRP A 129 9.16 -8.25 14.83
CA TRP A 129 8.55 -7.13 15.53
C TRP A 129 7.04 -7.24 15.48
N SER A 130 6.39 -6.46 16.33
CA SER A 130 4.93 -6.40 16.38
C SER A 130 4.46 -4.96 16.27
N THR A 131 3.25 -4.78 15.74
CA THR A 131 2.58 -3.50 15.69
C THR A 131 1.08 -3.66 15.90
N ARG A 132 0.37 -2.53 16.03
CA ARG A 132 -1.08 -2.45 16.10
C ARG A 132 -1.61 -1.71 14.87
N ALA A 133 -2.76 -2.13 14.35
CA ALA A 133 -3.49 -1.38 13.35
C ALA A 133 -4.98 -1.34 13.66
N ASP A 134 -5.67 -0.26 13.30
CA ASP A 134 -7.13 -0.17 13.46
C ASP A 134 -7.86 -0.84 12.28
N ALA A 135 -7.30 -0.75 11.08
CA ALA A 135 -7.75 -1.47 9.89
C ALA A 135 -6.60 -2.21 9.19
N VAL A 136 -6.93 -3.32 8.52
CA VAL A 136 -5.98 -4.14 7.74
C VAL A 136 -6.48 -4.31 6.30
N ILE A 137 -5.63 -3.96 5.33
CA ILE A 137 -5.85 -4.24 3.90
C ILE A 137 -4.92 -5.37 3.46
N ALA A 138 -5.48 -6.55 3.22
CA ALA A 138 -4.79 -7.68 2.64
C ALA A 138 -4.57 -7.49 1.12
N ALA A 139 -3.32 -7.29 0.70
CA ALA A 139 -2.94 -7.10 -0.72
C ALA A 139 -1.77 -8.00 -1.17
N SER A 140 -1.41 -9.00 -0.36
CA SER A 140 -0.21 -9.84 -0.47
C SER A 140 -0.44 -11.14 -1.26
N TRP A 141 -0.75 -11.02 -2.54
CA TRP A 141 -0.95 -12.20 -3.36
C TRP A 141 0.30 -13.13 -3.39
N SER A 142 0.19 -14.44 -3.14
CA SER A 142 -1.01 -15.28 -2.91
C SER A 142 -1.14 -15.80 -1.48
N ASP A 143 -0.36 -15.27 -0.55
CA ASP A 143 -0.39 -15.76 0.82
C ASP A 143 -1.48 -15.06 1.61
N VAL A 144 -2.24 -15.85 2.35
CA VAL A 144 -3.34 -15.44 3.22
C VAL A 144 -3.20 -16.06 4.61
N SER A 145 -2.11 -16.79 4.88
CA SER A 145 -1.91 -17.54 6.13
C SER A 145 -1.96 -16.66 7.37
N TYR A 146 -1.51 -15.40 7.27
CA TYR A 146 -1.57 -14.44 8.36
C TYR A 146 -3.00 -14.01 8.76
N LEU A 147 -4.03 -14.38 7.98
CA LEU A 147 -5.44 -14.15 8.33
C LEU A 147 -6.08 -15.39 8.97
N ASP A 148 -5.35 -16.51 9.08
CA ASP A 148 -5.88 -17.75 9.62
C ASP A 148 -6.32 -17.55 11.09
N GLY A 149 -7.56 -17.92 11.39
CA GLY A 149 -8.13 -17.76 12.74
C GLY A 149 -8.80 -16.40 13.02
N LEU A 150 -8.66 -15.42 12.13
CA LEU A 150 -9.32 -14.11 12.25
C LEU A 150 -10.82 -14.15 11.90
N GLY A 151 -11.27 -15.22 11.25
CA GLY A 151 -12.67 -15.38 10.79
C GLY A 151 -12.93 -14.84 9.38
N VAL A 152 -11.89 -14.43 8.66
CA VAL A 152 -11.98 -14.07 7.24
C VAL A 152 -12.34 -15.32 6.41
N GLU A 153 -13.33 -15.19 5.55
CA GLU A 153 -13.72 -16.27 4.64
C GLU A 153 -12.70 -16.41 3.51
N ILE A 154 -12.13 -17.61 3.39
CA ILE A 154 -11.08 -17.94 2.41
C ILE A 154 -11.58 -19.06 1.50
N ARG A 155 -11.42 -18.87 0.20
CA ARG A 155 -11.74 -19.86 -0.82
C ARG A 155 -10.47 -20.47 -1.42
N ASP A 156 -10.39 -21.80 -1.38
CA ASP A 156 -9.35 -22.55 -2.08
C ASP A 156 -9.70 -22.79 -3.55
N ALA A 157 -8.69 -22.62 -4.43
CA ALA A 157 -8.77 -22.95 -5.84
C ALA A 157 -7.45 -23.59 -6.33
N GLY A 158 -7.26 -24.86 -6.00
CA GLY A 158 -6.01 -25.57 -6.31
C GLY A 158 -4.88 -25.11 -5.38
N SER A 159 -3.79 -24.58 -5.94
CA SER A 159 -2.66 -24.06 -5.17
C SER A 159 -2.81 -22.59 -4.73
N LYS A 160 -3.99 -22.01 -4.95
CA LYS A 160 -4.26 -20.59 -4.72
C LYS A 160 -5.38 -20.45 -3.69
N ARG A 161 -5.24 -19.45 -2.84
CA ARG A 161 -6.24 -19.04 -1.86
C ARG A 161 -6.69 -17.63 -2.18
N TYR A 162 -7.98 -17.37 -2.02
CA TYR A 162 -8.60 -16.07 -2.26
C TYR A 162 -9.40 -15.65 -1.03
N VAL A 163 -9.39 -14.36 -0.73
CA VAL A 163 -10.20 -13.75 0.33
C VAL A 163 -11.54 -13.35 -0.27
N ASP A 164 -12.63 -13.78 0.37
CA ASP A 164 -13.98 -13.38 0.00
C ASP A 164 -14.24 -11.94 0.46
N VAL A 165 -14.83 -11.13 -0.42
CA VAL A 165 -15.13 -9.73 -0.17
C VAL A 165 -16.43 -9.28 -0.85
N ASP A 166 -17.03 -8.23 -0.31
CA ASP A 166 -18.09 -7.50 -1.00
C ASP A 166 -17.57 -6.72 -2.23
N ASP A 167 -18.48 -6.04 -2.95
CA ASP A 167 -18.14 -5.25 -4.13
C ASP A 167 -17.15 -4.10 -3.87
N LEU A 168 -16.97 -3.71 -2.60
CA LEU A 168 -16.13 -2.61 -2.14
C LEU A 168 -14.85 -3.10 -1.42
N GLY A 169 -14.63 -4.42 -1.38
CA GLY A 169 -13.45 -5.06 -0.81
C GLY A 169 -13.48 -5.30 0.70
N ARG A 170 -14.65 -5.19 1.34
CA ARG A 170 -14.82 -5.55 2.77
C ARG A 170 -14.89 -7.06 2.93
N THR A 171 -14.23 -7.61 3.94
CA THR A 171 -14.43 -9.01 4.33
C THR A 171 -15.62 -9.14 5.31
N ALA A 172 -15.92 -10.36 5.75
CA ALA A 172 -16.88 -10.61 6.83
C ALA A 172 -16.41 -10.10 8.22
N VAL A 173 -15.13 -9.76 8.36
CA VAL A 173 -14.54 -9.23 9.60
C VAL A 173 -14.43 -7.72 9.48
N GLU A 174 -15.11 -7.00 10.36
CA GLU A 174 -15.05 -5.54 10.45
C GLU A 174 -13.60 -5.07 10.66
N GLY A 175 -13.19 -4.03 9.94
CA GLY A 175 -11.80 -3.55 9.95
C GLY A 175 -10.83 -4.35 9.06
N VAL A 176 -11.26 -5.46 8.45
CA VAL A 176 -10.43 -6.24 7.51
C VAL A 176 -10.97 -6.13 6.09
N TYR A 177 -10.10 -5.70 5.19
CA TYR A 177 -10.34 -5.46 3.77
C TYR A 177 -9.36 -6.27 2.93
N ALA A 178 -9.66 -6.48 1.65
CA ALA A 178 -8.73 -7.14 0.74
C ALA A 178 -8.76 -6.55 -0.66
N ALA A 179 -7.58 -6.40 -1.28
CA ALA A 179 -7.42 -5.67 -2.54
C ALA A 179 -6.56 -6.41 -3.58
N GLY A 180 -6.89 -6.19 -4.85
CA GLY A 180 -6.20 -6.79 -5.99
C GLY A 180 -6.47 -8.28 -6.19
N ARG A 181 -5.43 -9.04 -6.56
CA ARG A 181 -5.56 -10.43 -7.04
C ARG A 181 -6.00 -11.42 -5.95
N ILE A 182 -5.72 -11.10 -4.69
CA ILE A 182 -6.14 -11.87 -3.51
C ILE A 182 -7.66 -12.03 -3.43
N THR A 183 -8.43 -11.19 -4.12
CA THR A 183 -9.90 -11.24 -4.19
C THR A 183 -10.42 -11.63 -5.57
N GLU A 184 -9.68 -12.44 -6.33
CA GLU A 184 -10.06 -12.96 -7.67
C GLU A 184 -10.21 -11.92 -8.79
N LYS A 185 -9.85 -10.66 -8.55
CA LYS A 185 -9.84 -9.67 -9.64
C LYS A 185 -8.90 -10.12 -10.76
N TYR A 186 -9.25 -9.72 -11.99
CA TYR A 186 -8.47 -10.07 -13.17
C TYR A 186 -7.00 -9.68 -13.02
N HIS A 187 -6.13 -10.57 -13.49
CA HIS A 187 -4.69 -10.44 -13.32
C HIS A 187 -4.10 -9.43 -14.31
N GLN A 188 -4.28 -8.14 -14.03
CA GLN A 188 -3.79 -7.01 -14.81
C GLN A 188 -3.38 -5.87 -13.85
N ALA A 189 -2.29 -5.15 -14.14
CA ALA A 189 -1.79 -4.09 -13.27
C ALA A 189 -2.83 -2.97 -13.06
N VAL A 190 -3.48 -2.50 -14.12
CA VAL A 190 -4.52 -1.45 -14.02
C VAL A 190 -5.76 -1.90 -13.23
N VAL A 191 -6.12 -3.19 -13.29
CA VAL A 191 -7.23 -3.74 -12.51
C VAL A 191 -6.84 -3.79 -11.02
N ALA A 192 -5.61 -4.20 -10.72
CA ALA A 192 -5.10 -4.19 -9.36
C ALA A 192 -5.02 -2.76 -8.78
N ALA A 193 -4.58 -1.78 -9.57
CA ALA A 193 -4.56 -0.38 -9.16
C ALA A 193 -5.97 0.14 -8.90
N GLY A 194 -6.91 -0.07 -9.84
CA GLY A 194 -8.30 0.36 -9.67
C GLY A 194 -8.97 -0.25 -8.45
N HIS A 195 -8.80 -1.56 -8.22
CA HIS A 195 -9.34 -2.20 -7.02
C HIS A 195 -8.63 -1.72 -5.74
N GLY A 196 -7.31 -1.50 -5.77
CA GLY A 196 -6.59 -0.91 -4.65
C GLY A 196 -7.10 0.47 -4.27
N ALA A 197 -7.37 1.33 -5.25
CA ALA A 197 -7.97 2.65 -5.03
C ALA A 197 -9.39 2.55 -4.45
N GLU A 198 -10.22 1.67 -4.99
CA GLU A 198 -11.59 1.42 -4.50
C GLU A 198 -11.55 0.98 -3.03
N VAL A 199 -10.72 -0.01 -2.68
CA VAL A 199 -10.59 -0.48 -1.29
C VAL A 199 -10.00 0.58 -0.36
N GLY A 200 -8.99 1.34 -0.80
CA GLY A 200 -8.45 2.45 -0.01
C GLY A 200 -9.53 3.50 0.29
N LEU A 201 -10.38 3.85 -0.68
CA LEU A 201 -11.52 4.75 -0.47
C LEU A 201 -12.60 4.15 0.42
N THR A 202 -12.83 2.83 0.34
CA THR A 202 -13.73 2.12 1.25
C THR A 202 -13.26 2.27 2.70
N VAL A 203 -11.96 2.09 2.96
CA VAL A 203 -11.38 2.29 4.30
C VAL A 203 -11.55 3.74 4.77
N VAL A 204 -11.26 4.73 3.91
CA VAL A 204 -11.45 6.16 4.23
C VAL A 204 -12.91 6.49 4.54
N HIS A 205 -13.84 5.90 3.81
CA HIS A 205 -15.28 6.05 4.05
C HIS A 205 -15.67 5.46 5.41
N ASP A 206 -15.18 4.27 5.73
CA ASP A 206 -15.52 3.55 6.96
C ASP A 206 -14.83 4.14 8.19
N SER A 207 -13.70 4.84 8.02
CA SER A 207 -12.99 5.55 9.10
C SER A 207 -13.63 6.90 9.47
N GLU A 208 -14.72 7.29 8.79
CA GLU A 208 -15.38 8.59 8.93
C GLU A 208 -14.46 9.81 8.66
N THR A 209 -13.31 9.58 8.03
CA THR A 209 -12.36 10.63 7.66
C THR A 209 -12.96 11.49 6.54
N PRO A 210 -12.80 12.84 6.58
CA PRO A 210 -13.30 13.68 5.52
C PRO A 210 -12.75 13.27 4.14
N TYR A 211 -13.64 13.14 3.16
CA TYR A 211 -13.22 12.85 1.79
C TYR A 211 -12.36 13.99 1.22
N TYR A 212 -11.46 13.63 0.32
CA TYR A 212 -10.64 14.57 -0.45
C TYR A 212 -10.79 14.29 -1.94
N ASN A 213 -10.43 15.28 -2.77
CA ASN A 213 -10.33 15.09 -4.22
C ASN A 213 -8.86 14.86 -4.61
N ASP A 214 -8.66 13.99 -5.60
CA ASP A 214 -7.36 13.77 -6.25
C ASP A 214 -6.96 14.90 -7.22
N TRP A 215 -7.80 15.93 -7.34
CA TRP A 215 -7.58 17.11 -8.15
C TRP A 215 -7.73 18.40 -7.36
N VAL A 216 -7.10 19.45 -7.88
CA VAL A 216 -7.17 20.82 -7.37
C VAL A 216 -7.64 21.76 -8.48
N THR A 217 -8.17 22.91 -8.08
CA THR A 217 -8.71 23.91 -9.01
C THR A 217 -7.88 25.19 -9.00
N PRO A 218 -7.88 25.99 -10.08
CA PRO A 218 -7.31 27.33 -10.02
C PRO A 218 -8.07 28.21 -9.03
N GLU A 219 -7.34 29.10 -8.35
CA GLU A 219 -7.92 30.18 -7.53
C GLU A 219 -9.02 30.92 -8.30
N GLY A 220 -10.16 31.16 -7.63
CA GLY A 220 -11.33 31.79 -8.22
C GLY A 220 -12.37 30.80 -8.79
N TYR A 221 -12.05 29.51 -8.94
CA TYR A 221 -12.96 28.55 -9.59
C TYR A 221 -14.35 28.46 -8.92
N PHE A 222 -14.38 28.41 -7.58
CA PHE A 222 -15.55 28.49 -6.72
C PHE A 222 -15.74 29.93 -6.22
N THR A 223 -14.69 30.55 -5.73
CA THR A 223 -14.75 31.83 -4.99
C THR A 223 -15.19 33.01 -5.84
N ASP A 224 -14.76 33.13 -7.11
CA ASP A 224 -15.22 34.20 -8.02
C ASP A 224 -16.70 34.06 -8.41
N ARG A 225 -17.28 32.87 -8.19
CA ARG A 225 -18.72 32.60 -8.38
C ARG A 225 -19.54 32.86 -7.12
N GLY A 226 -18.92 33.45 -6.08
CA GLY A 226 -19.55 33.71 -4.79
C GLY A 226 -19.86 32.44 -4.00
N ARG A 227 -19.12 31.35 -4.25
CA ARG A 227 -19.25 30.08 -3.52
C ARG A 227 -18.05 29.88 -2.60
N GLU A 228 -18.28 29.30 -1.43
CA GLU A 228 -17.20 28.76 -0.61
C GLU A 228 -16.57 27.55 -1.31
N VAL A 229 -15.29 27.32 -1.06
CA VAL A 229 -14.59 26.11 -1.54
C VAL A 229 -15.21 24.91 -0.83
N PRO A 230 -15.75 23.92 -1.57
CA PRO A 230 -16.35 22.75 -0.94
C PRO A 230 -15.35 21.95 -0.09
N PRO A 231 -15.81 21.22 0.95
CA PRO A 231 -14.96 20.28 1.66
C PRO A 231 -14.24 19.32 0.70
N GLY A 232 -12.97 19.03 0.98
CA GLY A 232 -12.14 18.17 0.14
C GLY A 232 -11.65 18.79 -1.18
N CYS A 233 -12.02 20.03 -1.50
CA CYS A 233 -11.49 20.77 -2.65
C CYS A 233 -10.38 21.74 -2.22
N GLU A 234 -9.43 21.97 -3.12
CA GLU A 234 -8.37 22.98 -2.97
C GLU A 234 -8.40 23.94 -4.17
N GLU A 235 -8.29 25.24 -3.90
CA GLU A 235 -7.98 26.26 -4.89
C GLU A 235 -6.50 26.63 -4.78
N ILE A 236 -5.77 26.61 -5.89
CA ILE A 236 -4.34 26.96 -5.95
C ILE A 236 -4.10 28.15 -6.88
N ASP A 237 -3.21 29.03 -6.47
CA ASP A 237 -2.80 30.18 -7.29
C ASP A 237 -1.94 29.75 -8.49
N ALA A 238 -1.62 30.72 -9.35
CA ALA A 238 -0.83 30.47 -10.55
C ALA A 238 0.61 30.02 -10.25
N ASP A 239 1.21 30.50 -9.16
CA ASP A 239 2.59 30.22 -8.79
C ASP A 239 2.72 28.80 -8.23
N GLU A 240 1.80 28.37 -7.37
CA GLU A 240 1.69 27.00 -6.87
C GLU A 240 1.42 26.02 -8.02
N ARG A 241 0.52 26.38 -8.94
CA ARG A 241 0.25 25.56 -10.13
C ARG A 241 1.51 25.36 -10.98
N GLU A 242 2.30 26.41 -11.21
CA GLU A 242 3.55 26.29 -11.98
C GLU A 242 4.61 25.50 -11.21
N ARG A 243 4.71 25.66 -9.88
CA ARG A 243 5.59 24.84 -9.03
C ARG A 243 5.26 23.35 -9.11
N ARG A 244 3.99 22.97 -8.90
CA ARG A 244 3.53 21.56 -9.01
C ARG A 244 3.80 21.01 -10.41
N ARG A 245 3.55 21.80 -11.46
CA ARG A 245 3.81 21.41 -12.86
C ARG A 245 5.30 21.17 -13.13
N ALA A 246 6.17 22.06 -12.65
CA ALA A 246 7.62 21.92 -12.80
C ALA A 246 8.12 20.67 -12.08
N ALA A 247 7.70 20.46 -10.82
CA ALA A 247 8.03 19.28 -10.04
C ALA A 247 7.60 17.98 -10.74
N ALA A 248 6.34 17.91 -11.22
CA ALA A 248 5.82 16.74 -11.93
C ALA A 248 6.63 16.44 -13.21
N ARG A 249 6.95 17.47 -14.01
CA ARG A 249 7.76 17.30 -15.23
C ARG A 249 9.17 16.80 -14.90
N ASP A 250 9.78 17.36 -13.87
CA ASP A 250 11.17 17.05 -13.52
C ASP A 250 11.29 15.69 -12.81
N GLY A 251 10.27 15.27 -12.05
CA GLY A 251 10.15 13.91 -11.53
C GLY A 251 10.03 12.88 -12.65
N MET A 252 9.10 13.08 -13.60
CA MET A 252 8.94 12.17 -14.74
C MET A 252 10.20 12.11 -15.62
N ARG A 253 10.88 13.23 -15.83
CA ARG A 253 12.15 13.24 -16.56
C ARG A 253 13.19 12.36 -15.86
N ARG A 254 13.40 12.56 -14.56
CA ARG A 254 14.37 11.78 -13.76
C ARG A 254 14.02 10.29 -13.74
N ALA A 255 12.74 9.96 -13.60
CA ALA A 255 12.28 8.57 -13.57
C ALA A 255 12.55 7.81 -14.88
N PHE A 256 12.60 8.50 -16.03
CA PHE A 256 12.73 7.86 -17.34
C PHE A 256 14.00 8.27 -18.11
N GLU A 257 14.91 9.02 -17.48
CA GLU A 257 16.17 9.44 -18.10
C GLU A 257 17.09 8.25 -18.37
N ASP A 258 17.19 7.35 -17.39
CA ASP A 258 18.03 6.16 -17.46
C ASP A 258 17.21 4.86 -17.36
N PRO A 259 17.73 3.74 -17.89
CA PRO A 259 17.17 2.41 -17.62
C PRO A 259 17.07 2.12 -16.11
N HIS A 260 16.19 1.19 -15.74
CA HIS A 260 16.12 0.74 -14.36
C HIS A 260 17.48 0.16 -13.92
N PRO A 261 18.02 0.53 -12.74
CA PRO A 261 19.38 0.16 -12.33
C PRO A 261 19.53 -1.34 -12.04
N GLU A 262 18.46 -2.01 -11.60
CA GLU A 262 18.48 -3.46 -11.39
C GLU A 262 18.22 -4.23 -12.68
N PRO A 263 18.91 -5.37 -12.92
CA PRO A 263 18.68 -6.23 -14.08
C PRO A 263 17.33 -6.94 -14.01
N GLN A 264 16.80 -7.33 -15.17
CA GLN A 264 15.53 -8.06 -15.23
C GLN A 264 15.72 -9.46 -14.66
N ARG A 265 14.98 -9.78 -13.60
CA ARG A 265 14.98 -11.11 -13.01
C ARG A 265 13.78 -11.90 -13.51
N THR A 266 14.01 -13.17 -13.86
CA THR A 266 12.97 -14.11 -14.25
C THR A 266 12.43 -14.87 -13.02
N HIS A 267 11.52 -15.80 -13.22
CA HIS A 267 11.01 -16.65 -12.14
C HIS A 267 12.16 -17.42 -11.46
N PRO A 268 12.22 -17.52 -10.12
CA PRO A 268 13.31 -18.20 -9.41
C PRO A 268 13.57 -19.64 -9.89
N SER A 269 12.51 -20.37 -10.28
CA SER A 269 12.63 -21.72 -10.84
C SER A 269 13.32 -21.81 -12.21
N LEU A 270 13.68 -20.68 -12.83
CA LEU A 270 14.38 -20.61 -14.12
C LEU A 270 15.83 -20.13 -13.98
N VAL A 271 16.27 -19.81 -12.75
CA VAL A 271 17.65 -19.36 -12.46
C VAL A 271 18.62 -20.55 -12.40
N GLU A 272 18.11 -21.76 -12.14
CA GLU A 272 18.85 -23.03 -12.26
C GLU A 272 18.38 -23.82 -13.49
N ASP A 273 18.48 -23.24 -14.69
CA ASP A 273 18.23 -23.99 -15.93
C ASP A 273 19.54 -24.30 -16.68
N ASP A 274 19.69 -25.55 -17.13
CA ASP A 274 20.83 -26.03 -17.95
C ASP A 274 20.93 -25.32 -19.31
N LEU A 275 20.07 -24.32 -19.58
CA LEU A 275 19.98 -23.58 -20.84
C LEU A 275 20.71 -22.24 -20.77
N GLY A 276 21.33 -21.89 -19.64
CA GLY A 276 22.28 -20.77 -19.51
C GLY A 276 21.66 -19.42 -19.85
N ARG A 277 20.40 -19.19 -19.47
CA ARG A 277 19.59 -18.05 -19.93
C ARG A 277 19.81 -16.74 -19.17
N LEU A 278 20.72 -16.71 -18.21
CA LEU A 278 21.10 -15.51 -17.47
C LEU A 278 22.63 -15.50 -17.33
N ASP A 279 23.25 -14.39 -17.72
CA ASP A 279 24.62 -14.09 -17.28
C ASP A 279 24.55 -13.63 -15.81
N GLU A 280 25.51 -14.08 -14.99
CA GLU A 280 25.63 -13.78 -13.54
C GLU A 280 25.53 -12.27 -13.20
#